data_AF-A0A075GIK5-F1
#
_entry.id   AF-A0A075GIK5-F1
#
_cell.length_a   1.000
_cell.length_b   1.000
_cell.length_c   1.000
_cell.angle_alpha   90.00
_cell.angle_beta   90.00
_cell.angle_gamma   90.00
#
_symmetry.space_group_name_H-M   'P 1'
#
loop_
_entity.id
_entity.type
_entity.pdbx_description
1 polymer ?
#
loop_
_entity_poly.entity_id
_entity_poly.type
_entity_poly.pdbx_seq_one_letter_code
_entity_poly.pdbx_strand_id
1 'polypeptide(L)'
;MQARALMLALSGVLTILSTPLVSAHGGESTDAFTNFQIILISIGISVSTYFLITRVLGTQTYLSSPLVFTLVTFTGSVHILLGLSDNLLLLGGVGVIGILALSLFVNFSQWQERIARLGLGLVVTIMLVAYFVSNHDLHYIAEDYLGITTKLVELSIIILLYKERIQDTSDSEEE
;
A
#
# COMPACT_ATOMS: atom_id res chain seq x y z
N MET A 1 -3.63 11.30 25.10
CA MET A 1 -2.82 11.96 24.03
C MET A 1 -2.90 11.21 22.70
N GLN A 2 -2.95 9.86 22.69
CA GLN A 2 -2.99 9.03 21.47
C GLN A 2 -4.17 9.32 20.53
N ALA A 3 -5.39 9.48 21.05
CA ALA A 3 -6.57 9.82 20.24
C ALA A 3 -6.46 11.19 19.54
N ARG A 4 -5.76 12.14 20.13
CA ARG A 4 -5.55 13.48 19.54
C ARG A 4 -4.56 13.42 18.38
N ALA A 5 -3.49 12.64 18.49
CA ALA A 5 -2.54 12.43 17.40
C ALA A 5 -3.18 11.70 16.21
N LEU A 6 -4.00 10.67 16.47
CA LEU A 6 -4.76 9.97 15.43
C LEU A 6 -5.77 10.90 14.76
N MET A 7 -6.53 11.69 15.52
CA MET A 7 -7.44 12.68 14.96
C MET A 7 -6.71 13.75 14.15
N LEU A 8 -5.51 14.17 14.56
CA LEU A 8 -4.71 15.14 13.82
C LEU A 8 -4.15 14.56 12.52
N ALA A 9 -3.69 13.30 12.53
CA ALA A 9 -3.25 12.61 11.32
C ALA A 9 -4.41 12.38 10.35
N LEU A 10 -5.54 11.87 10.85
CA LEU A 10 -6.77 11.68 10.09
C LEU A 10 -7.32 13.01 9.57
N SER A 11 -7.31 14.06 10.38
CA SER A 11 -7.69 15.42 9.98
C SER A 11 -6.72 15.98 8.94
N GLY A 12 -5.42 15.72 9.03
CA GLY A 12 -4.43 16.12 8.03
C GLY A 12 -4.71 15.47 6.68
N VAL A 13 -4.95 14.15 6.68
CA VAL A 13 -5.37 13.40 5.48
C VAL A 13 -6.69 13.96 4.94
N LEU A 14 -7.69 14.19 5.80
CA LEU A 14 -8.99 14.74 5.41
C LEU A 14 -8.88 16.16 4.84
N THR A 15 -7.96 16.98 5.37
CA THR A 15 -7.71 18.35 4.89
C THR A 15 -7.07 18.33 3.50
N ILE A 16 -6.09 17.44 3.27
CA ILE A 16 -5.49 17.23 1.94
C ILE A 16 -6.54 16.71 0.94
N LEU A 17 -7.42 15.80 1.37
CA LEU A 17 -8.54 15.31 0.55
C LEU A 17 -9.61 16.37 0.27
N SER A 18 -9.75 17.38 1.14
CA SER A 18 -10.79 18.41 1.06
C SER A 18 -10.33 19.70 0.38
N THR A 19 -9.07 19.82 -0.07
CA THR A 19 -8.62 20.97 -0.85
C THR A 19 -8.96 20.77 -2.33
N PRO A 20 -9.95 21.49 -2.90
CA PRO A 20 -10.08 21.57 -4.35
C PRO A 20 -8.91 22.40 -4.88
N LEU A 21 -7.91 21.75 -5.49
CA LEU A 21 -6.91 22.48 -6.25
C LEU A 21 -7.54 22.86 -7.58
N VAL A 22 -7.97 24.13 -7.66
CA VAL A 22 -8.42 24.76 -8.90
C VAL A 22 -7.39 24.53 -9.99
N SER A 23 -7.71 23.64 -10.94
CA SER A 23 -7.00 23.57 -12.22
C SER A 23 -7.41 24.81 -13.01
N ALA A 24 -6.46 25.73 -13.18
CA ALA A 24 -6.64 26.92 -13.99
C ALA A 24 -6.46 26.66 -15.50
N HIS A 25 -6.32 25.39 -15.91
CA HIS A 25 -6.21 25.03 -17.32
C HIS A 25 -7.30 24.01 -17.68
N GLY A 26 -8.21 24.45 -18.55
CA GLY A 26 -9.39 23.69 -18.94
C GLY A 26 -9.11 22.76 -20.11
N GLY A 27 -9.78 21.60 -20.09
CA GLY A 27 -10.25 20.98 -21.33
C GLY A 27 -9.74 19.58 -21.65
N GLU A 28 -9.02 18.90 -20.77
CA GLU A 28 -8.54 17.53 -21.04
C GLU A 28 -9.09 16.61 -19.96
N SER A 29 -9.51 15.40 -20.33
CA SER A 29 -10.11 14.40 -19.43
C SER A 29 -9.24 14.24 -18.18
N THR A 30 -9.63 14.93 -17.12
CA THR A 30 -8.78 15.12 -15.94
C THR A 30 -8.81 13.84 -15.15
N ASP A 31 -7.67 13.15 -15.07
CA ASP A 31 -7.43 12.20 -13.99
C ASP A 31 -7.86 12.85 -12.67
N ALA A 32 -8.55 12.08 -11.83
CA ALA A 32 -9.16 12.60 -10.61
C ALA A 32 -8.15 13.27 -9.67
N PHE A 33 -6.88 12.86 -9.75
CA PHE A 33 -5.77 13.39 -8.97
C PHE A 33 -4.48 13.47 -9.80
N THR A 34 -3.66 14.48 -9.54
CA THR A 34 -2.30 14.57 -10.09
C THR A 34 -1.36 13.56 -9.41
N ASN A 35 -0.29 13.15 -10.08
CA ASN A 35 0.70 12.21 -9.52
C ASN A 35 1.24 12.66 -8.15
N PHE A 36 1.48 13.96 -7.97
CA PHE A 36 1.93 14.52 -6.71
C PHE A 36 0.88 14.40 -5.59
N GLN A 37 -0.40 14.63 -5.90
CA GLN A 37 -1.50 14.44 -4.94
C GLN A 37 -1.62 12.98 -4.54
N ILE A 38 -1.51 12.04 -5.49
CA ILE A 38 -1.57 10.61 -5.22
C ILE A 38 -0.47 10.18 -4.25
N ILE A 39 0.76 10.66 -4.44
CA ILE A 39 1.88 10.40 -3.53
C ILE A 39 1.57 10.95 -2.14
N LEU A 40 1.17 12.22 -2.02
CA LEU A 40 0.92 12.84 -0.72
C LEU A 40 -0.20 12.15 0.05
N ILE A 41 -1.31 11.82 -0.62
CA ILE A 41 -2.44 11.11 0.00
C ILE A 41 -1.97 9.72 0.45
N SER A 42 -1.27 8.98 -0.41
CA SER A 42 -0.80 7.63 -0.10
C SER A 42 0.21 7.60 1.06
N ILE A 43 1.11 8.59 1.14
CA ILE A 43 2.01 8.78 2.29
C ILE A 43 1.20 9.07 3.55
N GLY A 44 0.23 9.99 3.48
CA GLY A 44 -0.62 10.36 4.61
C GLY A 44 -1.39 9.16 5.18
N ILE A 45 -1.98 8.34 4.30
CA ILE A 45 -2.66 7.09 4.69
C ILE A 45 -1.66 6.11 5.31
N SER A 46 -0.52 5.89 4.66
CA SER A 46 0.52 4.95 5.13
C SER A 46 1.05 5.32 6.53
N VAL A 47 1.40 6.58 6.76
CA VAL A 47 1.85 7.08 8.08
C VAL A 47 0.76 6.92 9.14
N SER A 48 -0.49 7.21 8.77
CA SER A 48 -1.63 7.05 9.68
C SER A 48 -1.81 5.58 10.07
N THR A 49 -1.68 4.67 9.11
CA THR A 49 -1.74 3.22 9.33
C THR A 49 -0.61 2.72 10.22
N TYR A 50 0.63 3.19 10.00
CA TYR A 50 1.75 2.84 10.88
C TYR A 50 1.48 3.23 12.33
N PHE A 51 0.97 4.45 12.56
CA PHE A 51 0.62 4.92 13.90
C PHE A 51 -0.54 4.10 14.49
N LEU A 52 -1.57 3.81 13.70
CA LEU A 52 -2.71 3.00 14.11
C LEU A 52 -2.25 1.61 14.60
N ILE A 53 -1.43 0.91 13.82
CA ILE A 53 -0.91 -0.42 14.15
C ILE A 53 -0.02 -0.38 15.39
N THR A 54 1.00 0.49 15.38
CA THR A 54 2.02 0.47 16.44
C THR A 54 1.56 1.08 17.76
N ARG A 55 0.60 2.00 17.76
CA ARG A 55 0.20 2.75 18.96
C ARG A 55 -1.22 2.45 19.44
N VAL A 56 -2.13 2.02 18.57
CA VAL A 56 -3.54 1.83 18.93
C VAL A 56 -3.88 0.36 19.06
N LEU A 57 -3.56 -0.46 18.05
CA LEU A 57 -3.94 -1.87 18.08
C LEU A 57 -3.03 -2.73 18.98
N GLY A 58 -1.84 -2.24 19.35
CA GLY A 58 -0.88 -3.01 20.15
C GLY A 58 -0.29 -4.18 19.35
N THR A 59 0.88 -4.70 19.70
CA THR A 59 1.58 -5.74 18.91
C THR A 59 0.93 -7.12 19.05
N GLN A 60 -0.31 -7.29 18.58
CA GLN A 60 -0.97 -8.60 18.48
C GLN A 60 -1.01 -9.05 17.02
N THR A 61 -0.54 -10.29 16.81
CA THR A 61 -0.66 -11.16 15.62
C THR A 61 -1.09 -10.43 14.35
N TYR A 62 -0.17 -9.63 13.80
CA TYR A 62 -0.37 -9.05 12.48
C TYR A 62 -0.02 -10.06 11.41
N LEU A 63 -0.67 -9.93 10.26
CA LEU A 63 -0.32 -10.69 9.07
C LEU A 63 1.18 -10.59 8.74
N SER A 64 1.85 -9.48 9.09
CA SER A 64 3.26 -9.24 8.79
C SER A 64 3.76 -8.09 9.69
N SER A 65 5.04 -7.72 9.63
CA SER A 65 5.55 -6.60 10.42
C SER A 65 4.79 -5.29 10.14
N PRO A 66 4.73 -4.36 11.11
CA PRO A 66 4.09 -3.06 10.91
C PRO A 66 4.63 -2.29 9.70
N LEU A 67 5.90 -2.50 9.35
CA LEU A 67 6.52 -1.91 8.16
C LEU A 67 5.92 -2.46 6.88
N VAL A 68 5.79 -3.78 6.73
CA VAL A 68 5.15 -4.38 5.55
C VAL A 68 3.72 -3.89 5.43
N PHE A 69 2.96 -3.87 6.52
CA PHE A 69 1.58 -3.38 6.50
C PHE A 69 1.49 -1.92 6.00
N THR A 70 2.43 -1.09 6.42
CA THR A 70 2.52 0.33 6.06
C THR A 70 2.88 0.52 4.59
N LEU A 71 3.86 -0.24 4.08
CA LEU A 71 4.28 -0.19 2.67
C LEU A 71 3.20 -0.75 1.74
N VAL A 72 2.55 -1.84 2.13
CA VAL A 72 1.42 -2.43 1.40
C VAL A 72 0.26 -1.44 1.33
N THR A 73 -0.02 -0.75 2.44
CA THR A 73 -1.05 0.30 2.46
C THR A 73 -0.69 1.46 1.52
N PHE A 74 0.59 1.85 1.46
CA PHE A 74 1.05 2.86 0.51
C PHE A 74 0.80 2.43 -0.94
N THR A 75 1.31 1.27 -1.37
CA THR A 75 1.12 0.82 -2.77
C THR A 75 -0.35 0.58 -3.10
N GLY A 76 -1.11 0.00 -2.16
CA GLY A 76 -2.55 -0.20 -2.31
C GLY A 76 -3.31 1.11 -2.52
N SER A 77 -2.95 2.15 -1.76
CA SER A 77 -3.54 3.49 -1.91
C SER A 77 -3.20 4.10 -3.27
N VAL A 78 -1.94 4.00 -3.71
CA VAL A 78 -1.53 4.48 -5.04
C VAL A 78 -2.35 3.81 -6.14
N HIS A 79 -2.48 2.48 -6.09
CA HIS A 79 -3.20 1.71 -7.10
C HIS A 79 -4.71 1.93 -7.08
N ILE A 80 -5.30 2.16 -5.90
CA ILE A 80 -6.72 2.56 -5.81
C ILE A 80 -6.93 3.94 -6.43
N LEU A 81 -6.05 4.91 -6.12
CA LEU A 81 -6.18 6.29 -6.60
C LEU A 81 -5.97 6.40 -8.12
N LEU A 82 -4.93 5.73 -8.65
CA LEU A 82 -4.75 5.60 -10.11
C LEU A 82 -5.89 4.79 -10.74
N GLY A 83 -6.36 3.77 -10.02
CA GLY A 83 -7.38 2.85 -10.50
C GLY A 83 -8.79 3.42 -10.59
N LEU A 84 -9.03 4.64 -10.09
CA LEU A 84 -10.27 5.36 -10.36
C LEU A 84 -10.48 5.60 -11.86
N SER A 85 -9.39 5.71 -12.62
CA SER A 85 -9.40 5.80 -14.09
C SER A 85 -9.05 4.47 -14.77
N ASP A 86 -8.41 3.52 -14.07
CA ASP A 86 -7.96 2.22 -14.60
C ASP A 86 -8.35 1.03 -13.70
N ASN A 87 -9.33 0.24 -14.15
CA ASN A 87 -9.83 -0.92 -13.41
C ASN A 87 -8.77 -1.98 -13.09
N LEU A 88 -7.71 -2.10 -13.90
CA LEU A 88 -6.64 -3.08 -13.67
C LEU A 88 -5.81 -2.67 -12.44
N LEU A 89 -5.46 -1.38 -12.36
CA LEU A 89 -4.78 -0.83 -11.19
C LEU A 89 -5.67 -0.91 -9.95
N LEU A 90 -6.95 -0.60 -10.10
CA LEU A 90 -7.93 -0.69 -9.01
C LEU A 90 -8.00 -2.10 -8.43
N LEU A 91 -8.00 -3.13 -9.28
CA LEU A 91 -8.03 -4.53 -8.86
C LEU A 91 -6.81 -4.88 -8.00
N GLY A 92 -5.61 -4.45 -8.41
CA GLY A 92 -4.38 -4.64 -7.62
C GLY A 92 -4.47 -3.94 -6.26
N GLY A 93 -4.88 -2.67 -6.25
CA GLY A 93 -5.00 -1.87 -5.04
C GLY A 93 -6.04 -2.42 -4.06
N VAL A 94 -7.23 -2.76 -4.54
CA VAL A 94 -8.28 -3.40 -3.73
C VAL A 94 -7.85 -4.78 -3.25
N GLY A 95 -7.12 -5.55 -4.06
CA GLY A 95 -6.61 -6.87 -3.68
C GLY A 95 -5.70 -6.81 -2.45
N VAL A 96 -4.69 -5.94 -2.47
CA VAL A 96 -3.75 -5.83 -1.34
C VAL A 96 -4.40 -5.22 -0.10
N ILE A 97 -5.24 -4.19 -0.26
CA ILE A 97 -5.95 -3.57 0.88
C ILE A 97 -6.98 -4.55 1.46
N GLY A 98 -7.65 -5.34 0.62
CA GLY A 98 -8.60 -6.36 1.05
C GLY A 98 -7.95 -7.44 1.91
N ILE A 99 -6.77 -7.93 1.52
CA ILE A 99 -6.00 -8.90 2.31
C ILE A 99 -5.61 -8.31 3.67
N LEU A 100 -5.09 -7.08 3.68
CA LEU A 100 -4.74 -6.39 4.93
C LEU A 100 -5.95 -6.18 5.83
N ALA A 101 -7.04 -5.64 5.29
CA ALA A 101 -8.26 -5.40 6.05
C ALA A 101 -8.80 -6.70 6.64
N LEU A 102 -8.87 -7.77 5.84
CA LEU A 102 -9.33 -9.08 6.32
C LEU A 102 -8.49 -9.57 7.50
N SER A 103 -7.16 -9.39 7.46
CA SER A 103 -6.27 -9.78 8.56
C SER A 103 -6.47 -8.98 9.85
N LEU A 104 -7.08 -7.79 9.79
CA LEU A 104 -7.39 -6.99 10.98
C LEU A 104 -8.74 -7.37 11.61
N PHE A 105 -9.67 -7.85 10.81
CA PHE A 105 -11.04 -8.18 11.27
C PHE A 105 -11.26 -9.67 11.53
N VAL A 106 -10.41 -10.53 10.97
CA VAL A 106 -10.51 -11.98 11.10
C VAL A 106 -9.29 -12.51 11.84
N ASN A 107 -9.53 -13.35 12.84
CA ASN A 107 -8.47 -14.03 13.57
C ASN A 107 -8.04 -15.27 12.76
N PHE A 108 -6.90 -15.19 12.08
CA PHE A 108 -6.42 -16.27 11.23
C PHE A 108 -5.75 -17.38 12.04
N SER A 109 -5.91 -18.63 11.58
CA SER A 109 -5.02 -19.71 12.01
C SER A 109 -3.64 -19.54 11.37
N GLN A 110 -2.60 -20.16 11.93
CA GLN A 110 -1.23 -20.10 11.38
C GLN A 110 -1.17 -20.47 9.89
N TRP A 111 -1.97 -21.45 9.45
CA TRP A 111 -2.05 -21.84 8.04
C TRP A 111 -2.69 -20.75 7.17
N GLN A 112 -3.76 -20.10 7.66
CA GLN A 112 -4.42 -19.01 6.97
C GLN A 112 -3.52 -17.77 6.86
N GLU A 113 -2.75 -17.45 7.90
CA GLU A 113 -1.76 -16.37 7.85
C GLU A 113 -0.69 -16.64 6.79
N ARG A 114 -0.17 -17.87 6.72
CA ARG A 114 0.80 -18.26 5.69
C ARG A 114 0.24 -18.11 4.28
N ILE A 115 -1.00 -18.56 4.04
CA ILE A 115 -1.68 -18.39 2.75
C ILE A 115 -1.88 -16.90 2.43
N ALA A 116 -2.34 -16.11 3.40
CA ALA A 116 -2.58 -14.68 3.21
C ALA A 116 -1.27 -13.91 2.92
N ARG A 117 -0.14 -14.25 3.58
CA ARG A 117 1.18 -13.68 3.27
C ARG A 117 1.66 -14.06 1.87
N LEU A 118 1.48 -15.32 1.47
CA LEU A 118 1.82 -15.78 0.12
C LEU A 118 0.96 -15.09 -0.94
N GLY A 119 -0.35 -14.99 -0.69
CA GLY A 119 -1.28 -14.28 -1.56
C GLY A 119 -0.92 -12.79 -1.68
N LEU A 120 -0.56 -12.15 -0.58
CA LEU A 120 -0.10 -10.77 -0.56
C LEU A 120 1.17 -10.59 -1.41
N GLY A 121 2.17 -11.45 -1.20
CA GLY A 121 3.40 -11.43 -1.99
C GLY A 121 3.15 -11.67 -3.48
N LEU A 122 2.22 -12.57 -3.82
CA LEU A 122 1.83 -12.86 -5.19
C LEU A 122 1.17 -11.65 -5.86
N VAL A 123 0.18 -11.02 -5.20
CA VAL A 123 -0.52 -9.84 -5.75
C VAL A 123 0.47 -8.69 -5.96
N VAL A 124 1.32 -8.41 -4.98
CA VAL A 124 2.37 -7.37 -5.10
C VAL A 124 3.33 -7.68 -6.25
N THR A 125 3.72 -8.96 -6.43
CA THR A 125 4.58 -9.37 -7.54
C THR A 125 3.89 -9.16 -8.89
N ILE A 126 2.60 -9.50 -8.99
CA ILE A 126 1.82 -9.28 -10.21
C ILE A 126 1.73 -7.78 -10.53
N MET A 127 1.46 -6.93 -9.53
CA MET A 127 1.42 -5.47 -9.70
C MET A 127 2.78 -4.91 -10.16
N LEU A 128 3.87 -5.43 -9.62
CA LEU A 128 5.23 -5.05 -10.00
C LEU A 128 5.52 -5.40 -11.45
N VAL A 129 5.26 -6.65 -11.85
CA VAL A 129 5.51 -7.14 -13.20
C VAL A 129 4.59 -6.48 -14.23
N ALA A 130 3.31 -6.30 -13.91
CA ALA A 130 2.32 -5.71 -14.80
C ALA A 130 2.75 -4.31 -15.27
N TYR A 131 3.35 -3.50 -14.40
CA TYR A 131 3.87 -2.18 -14.78
C TYR A 131 4.90 -2.24 -15.90
N PHE A 132 5.90 -3.14 -15.81
CA PHE A 132 6.93 -3.27 -16.84
C PHE A 132 6.43 -3.97 -18.09
N VAL A 133 5.40 -4.82 -17.98
CA VAL A 133 4.76 -5.45 -19.14
C VAL A 133 3.91 -4.43 -19.89
N SER A 134 3.24 -3.51 -19.20
CA SER A 134 2.39 -2.48 -19.82
C SER A 134 3.18 -1.29 -20.36
N ASN A 135 4.33 -0.94 -19.78
CA ASN A 135 5.21 0.11 -20.28
C ASN A 135 6.35 -0.48 -21.14
N HIS A 136 6.20 -0.38 -22.47
CA HIS A 136 7.22 -0.87 -23.41
C HIS A 136 8.32 0.15 -23.75
N ASP A 137 8.16 1.43 -23.40
CA ASP A 137 9.14 2.47 -23.70
C ASP A 137 9.90 2.92 -22.43
N LEU A 138 11.22 2.87 -22.49
CA LEU A 138 12.11 3.32 -21.41
C LEU A 138 11.98 4.82 -21.14
N HIS A 139 11.61 5.63 -22.13
CA HIS A 139 11.43 7.07 -21.94
C HIS A 139 10.23 7.37 -21.03
N TYR A 140 9.09 6.70 -21.26
CA TYR A 140 7.91 6.83 -20.40
C TYR A 140 8.16 6.32 -18.97
N ILE A 141 9.01 5.28 -18.82
CA ILE A 141 9.40 4.77 -17.50
C ILE A 141 10.28 5.78 -16.74
N ALA A 142 11.15 6.51 -17.42
CA ALA A 142 12.07 7.47 -16.79
C ALA A 142 11.36 8.73 -16.27
N GLU A 143 10.24 9.10 -16.90
CA GLU A 143 9.44 10.28 -16.51
C GLU A 143 8.32 9.92 -15.52
N ASP A 144 7.96 8.63 -15.39
CA ASP A 144 6.98 8.17 -14.43
C ASP A 144 7.58 7.97 -13.02
N TYR A 145 7.84 9.09 -12.35
CA TYR A 145 8.33 9.10 -10.97
C TYR A 145 7.39 8.40 -9.98
N LEU A 146 6.07 8.49 -10.20
CA LEU A 146 5.06 7.85 -9.34
C LEU A 146 5.12 6.33 -9.50
N GLY A 147 5.10 5.85 -10.74
CA GLY A 147 5.22 4.43 -11.08
C GLY A 147 6.50 3.84 -10.49
N ILE A 148 7.66 4.42 -10.82
CA ILE A 148 8.97 3.95 -10.33
C ILE A 148 9.04 3.92 -8.80
N THR A 149 8.62 4.99 -8.13
CA THR A 149 8.63 5.04 -6.66
C THR A 149 7.77 3.92 -6.08
N THR A 150 6.60 3.70 -6.65
CA THR A 150 5.68 2.64 -6.21
C THR A 150 6.27 1.25 -6.42
N LYS A 151 6.93 1.00 -7.57
CA LYS A 151 7.61 -0.27 -7.85
C LYS A 151 8.79 -0.55 -6.90
N LEU A 152 9.55 0.47 -6.51
CA LEU A 152 10.60 0.32 -5.50
C LEU A 152 10.03 -0.07 -4.12
N VAL A 153 8.87 0.47 -3.76
CA VAL A 153 8.16 0.08 -2.54
C VAL A 153 7.65 -1.35 -2.63
N GLU A 154 7.07 -1.76 -3.76
CA GLU A 154 6.62 -3.14 -3.99
C GLU A 154 7.77 -4.15 -3.89
N LEU A 155 8.93 -3.82 -4.47
CA LEU A 155 10.14 -4.64 -4.33
C LEU A 155 10.56 -4.76 -2.86
N SER A 156 10.51 -3.66 -2.10
CA SER A 156 10.83 -3.65 -0.67
C SER A 156 9.88 -4.54 0.13
N ILE A 157 8.59 -4.56 -0.22
CA ILE A 157 7.59 -5.45 0.39
C ILE A 157 7.95 -6.92 0.13
N ILE A 158 8.28 -7.29 -1.11
CA ILE A 158 8.65 -8.66 -1.47
C ILE A 158 9.88 -9.12 -0.66
N ILE A 159 10.91 -8.26 -0.57
CA ILE A 159 12.13 -8.56 0.20
C ILE A 159 11.80 -8.77 1.69
N LEU A 160 10.96 -7.92 2.28
CA LEU A 160 10.58 -8.03 3.68
C LEU A 160 9.75 -9.29 3.95
N LEU A 161 8.77 -9.60 3.10
CA LEU A 161 7.98 -10.83 3.21
C LEU A 161 8.85 -12.09 3.10
N TYR A 162 9.83 -12.08 2.20
CA TYR A 162 10.78 -13.18 2.07
C TYR A 162 11.63 -13.35 3.32
N LYS A 163 12.15 -12.24 3.88
CA LYS A 163 12.92 -12.25 5.12
C LYS A 163 12.10 -12.78 6.30
N GLU A 164 10.86 -12.34 6.45
CA GLU A 164 9.96 -12.83 7.51
C GLU A 164 9.68 -14.34 7.38
N ARG A 165 9.50 -14.84 6.16
CA ARG A 165 9.31 -16.29 5.92
C ARG A 165 10.52 -17.12 6.36
N ILE A 166 11.74 -16.64 6.12
CA ILE A 166 12.96 -17.35 6.55
C ILE A 166 13.00 -17.41 8.08
N GLN A 167 12.75 -16.27 8.73
CA GLN A 167 12.72 -16.17 10.20
C GLN A 167 11.69 -17.15 10.81
N ASP A 168 10.47 -17.20 10.27
CA ASP A 168 9.44 -18.14 10.76
C ASP A 168 9.87 -19.61 10.61
N THR A 169 10.71 -19.91 9.62
CA THR A 169 11.19 -21.29 9.37
C THR A 169 12.32 -21.65 10.32
N SER A 170 13.29 -20.74 10.55
CA SER A 170 14.37 -20.96 11.51
C SER A 170 13.83 -21.16 12.92
N ASP A 171 12.87 -20.33 13.34
CA ASP A 171 12.31 -20.39 14.69
C ASP A 171 11.56 -21.71 14.93
N SER A 172 11.01 -22.33 13.87
CA SER A 172 10.33 -23.63 13.95
C SER A 172 11.26 -24.86 13.92
N GLU A 173 12.52 -24.68 13.52
CA GLU A 173 13.54 -25.75 13.55
C GLU A 173 14.28 -25.80 14.90
N GLU A 174 14.18 -24.75 15.72
CA GLU A 174 14.79 -24.64 17.05
C GLU A 174 13.87 -25.08 18.21
N GLU A 175 12.58 -25.36 17.96
CA GLU A 175 11.60 -25.95 18.92
C GLU A 175 11.52 -27.48 18.83
#